data_AF-A0A8D5PXM4-F1
#
_entry.id   AF-A0A8D5PXM4-F1
#
_cell.length_a   1.000
_cell.length_b   1.000
_cell.length_c   1.000
_cell.angle_alpha   90.00
_cell.angle_beta   90.00
_cell.angle_gamma   90.00
#
_symmetry.space_group_name_H-M   'P 1'
#
loop_
_entity.id
_entity.type
_entity.pdbx_description
1 polymer ?
#
loop_
_entity_poly.entity_id
_entity_poly.type
_entity_poly.pdbx_seq_one_letter_code
_entity_poly.pdbx_strand_id
1 'polypeptide(L)'
;MTKNSSSGKEVNSGKEVKILAQHICSMSVFKARRVIDQIRGRSYEETLMILELMPYRASYPILKLVYSAAANASHNMGLNEADSFISEAKVNRSTIVKKLRPRARGRSYPIKRPTCHITIVLKDKSKLFLDESRI
;
A
#
# COMPACT_ATOMS: atom_id res chain seq x y z
N MET A 1 -13.41 29.13 -10.54
CA MET A 1 -13.31 28.31 -11.75
C MET A 1 -11.87 27.82 -11.94
N THR A 2 -11.61 26.57 -11.59
CA THR A 2 -10.61 25.71 -12.26
C THR A 2 -11.18 24.30 -12.24
N LYS A 3 -11.76 23.90 -13.38
CA LYS A 3 -12.13 22.52 -13.68
C LYS A 3 -10.84 21.76 -13.86
N ASN A 4 -10.61 20.68 -13.11
CA ASN A 4 -9.68 19.64 -13.54
C ASN A 4 -10.47 18.36 -13.79
N SER A 5 -10.47 18.05 -15.08
CA SER A 5 -11.06 16.92 -15.78
C SER A 5 -10.52 15.57 -15.32
N SER A 6 -11.42 14.60 -15.40
CA SER A 6 -11.23 13.15 -15.40
C SER A 6 -9.95 12.68 -16.11
N SER A 7 -9.22 11.76 -15.47
CA SER A 7 -8.44 10.72 -16.16
C SER A 7 -8.84 9.37 -15.59
N GLY A 8 -9.56 8.60 -16.41
CA GLY A 8 -10.31 7.42 -16.01
C GLY A 8 -9.48 6.17 -15.73
N LYS A 9 -10.11 5.24 -15.03
CA LYS A 9 -10.44 3.90 -15.54
C LYS A 9 -11.66 3.39 -14.77
N GLU A 10 -12.79 3.30 -15.46
CA GLU A 10 -13.95 2.51 -15.04
C GLU A 10 -13.72 1.02 -15.31
N VAL A 11 -14.55 0.23 -14.61
CA VAL A 11 -14.87 -1.20 -14.76
C VAL A 11 -13.92 -2.20 -14.08
N ASN A 12 -14.30 -2.55 -12.84
CA ASN A 12 -14.75 -3.92 -12.57
C ASN A 12 -15.82 -3.89 -11.48
N SER A 13 -16.97 -4.51 -11.75
CA SER A 13 -18.08 -4.76 -10.82
C SER A 13 -17.73 -5.85 -9.79
N GLY A 14 -16.47 -5.87 -9.34
CA GLY A 14 -15.97 -6.55 -8.15
C GLY A 14 -16.11 -5.60 -6.96
N LYS A 15 -16.43 -6.10 -5.76
CA LYS A 15 -16.36 -5.24 -4.56
C LYS A 15 -14.87 -5.01 -4.30
N GLU A 16 -14.34 -3.86 -4.70
CA GLU A 16 -12.92 -3.54 -4.57
C GLU A 16 -12.73 -2.42 -3.55
N VAL A 17 -12.06 -2.72 -2.43
CA VAL A 17 -11.71 -1.70 -1.45
C VAL A 17 -10.34 -1.17 -1.79
N LYS A 18 -10.30 0.06 -2.32
CA LYS A 18 -9.03 0.77 -2.55
C LYS A 18 -8.69 1.56 -1.30
N ILE A 19 -7.65 1.15 -0.59
CA ILE A 19 -7.07 1.94 0.49
C ILE A 19 -5.90 2.73 -0.07
N LEU A 20 -6.11 4.03 -0.18
CA LEU A 20 -5.03 4.99 -0.34
C LEU A 20 -4.54 5.37 1.05
N ALA A 21 -3.42 4.79 1.47
CA ALA A 21 -2.74 5.29 2.65
C ALA A 21 -2.00 6.59 2.28
N GLN A 22 -2.68 7.72 2.42
CA GLN A 22 -2.06 9.05 2.36
C GLN A 22 -1.33 9.37 3.68
N HIS A 23 -0.59 8.41 4.23
CA HIS A 23 0.27 8.66 5.39
C HIS A 23 1.73 8.57 4.98
N ILE A 24 2.43 9.66 5.30
CA ILE A 24 3.85 9.93 5.07
C ILE A 24 4.68 8.94 5.88
N CYS A 25 4.93 7.76 5.30
CA CYS A 25 5.98 6.89 5.83
C CYS A 25 7.31 7.60 5.59
N SER A 26 7.99 8.00 6.67
CA SER A 26 9.31 8.63 6.64
C SER A 26 10.40 7.57 6.39
N MET A 27 10.32 6.91 5.25
CA MET A 27 11.26 5.91 4.80
C MET A 27 11.45 5.95 3.29
N SER A 28 12.55 5.35 2.84
CA SER A 28 12.81 5.20 1.43
C SER A 28 11.81 4.24 0.79
N VAL A 29 11.33 4.61 -0.40
CA VAL A 29 10.45 3.80 -1.25
C VAL A 29 10.97 2.37 -1.39
N PHE A 30 12.28 2.19 -1.58
CA PHE A 30 12.90 0.88 -1.76
C PHE A 30 12.79 -0.03 -0.52
N LYS A 31 12.81 0.55 0.68
CA LYS A 31 12.66 -0.20 1.94
C LYS A 31 11.23 -0.70 2.12
N ALA A 32 10.25 0.14 1.76
CA ALA A 32 8.84 -0.25 1.78
C ALA A 32 8.51 -1.27 0.68
N ARG A 33 9.02 -1.09 -0.55
CA ARG A 33 8.81 -2.01 -1.68
C ARG A 33 9.24 -3.44 -1.35
N ARG A 34 10.41 -3.60 -0.72
CA ARG A 34 10.91 -4.92 -0.29
C ARG A 34 9.87 -5.73 0.49
N VAL A 35 9.10 -5.09 1.37
CA VAL A 35 8.06 -5.75 2.16
C VAL A 35 6.77 -5.92 1.34
N ILE A 36 6.37 -4.86 0.62
CA ILE A 36 5.16 -4.86 -0.19
C ILE A 36 5.19 -5.93 -1.30
N ASP A 37 6.35 -6.20 -1.88
CA ASP A 37 6.49 -7.22 -2.92
C ASP A 37 6.25 -8.64 -2.37
N GLN A 38 6.40 -8.88 -1.06
CA GLN A 38 6.13 -10.19 -0.43
C GLN A 38 4.63 -10.45 -0.22
N ILE A 39 3.85 -9.41 0.05
CA ILE A 39 2.42 -9.52 0.38
C ILE A 39 1.51 -9.44 -0.85
N ARG A 40 2.05 -9.11 -2.03
CA ARG A 40 1.26 -8.97 -3.26
C ARG A 40 0.67 -10.32 -3.66
N GLY A 41 -0.65 -10.38 -3.83
CA GLY A 41 -1.36 -11.60 -4.25
C GLY A 41 -1.59 -12.62 -3.13
N ARG A 42 -1.26 -12.29 -1.88
CA ARG A 42 -1.48 -13.17 -0.72
C ARG A 42 -2.85 -12.95 -0.09
N SER A 43 -3.32 -13.96 0.64
CA SER A 43 -4.51 -13.83 1.49
C SER A 43 -4.25 -12.89 2.67
N TYR A 44 -5.32 -12.38 3.27
CA TYR A 44 -5.23 -11.50 4.43
C TYR A 44 -4.51 -12.17 5.62
N GLU A 45 -4.86 -13.41 5.93
CA GLU A 45 -4.26 -14.17 7.04
C GLU A 45 -2.76 -14.43 6.83
N GLU A 46 -2.37 -14.89 5.64
CA GLU A 46 -0.95 -15.10 5.30
C GLU A 46 -0.17 -13.78 5.38
N THR A 47 -0.77 -12.68 4.91
CA THR A 47 -0.16 -11.35 4.97
C THR A 47 0.14 -10.96 6.42
N LEU A 48 -0.79 -11.20 7.34
CA LEU A 48 -0.64 -10.86 8.75
C LEU A 48 0.55 -11.61 9.36
N MET A 49 0.61 -12.92 9.16
CA MET A 49 1.73 -13.76 9.60
C MET A 49 3.07 -13.29 9.03
N ILE A 50 3.12 -13.04 7.71
CA ILE A 50 4.36 -12.60 7.05
C ILE A 50 4.82 -11.27 7.64
N LEU A 51 3.92 -10.31 7.82
CA LEU A 51 4.29 -8.98 8.31
C LEU A 51 4.74 -8.98 9.78
N GLU A 52 4.17 -9.83 10.63
CA GLU A 52 4.55 -9.95 12.03
C GLU A 52 5.93 -10.59 12.22
N LEU A 53 6.25 -11.61 11.43
CA LEU A 53 7.51 -12.34 11.54
C LEU A 53 8.70 -11.65 10.86
N MET A 54 8.44 -10.68 9.99
CA MET A 54 9.46 -10.11 9.13
C MET A 54 10.34 -9.07 9.89
N PRO A 55 11.69 -9.16 9.83
CA PRO A 55 12.59 -8.36 10.66
C PRO A 55 12.75 -6.90 10.21
N TYR A 56 11.96 -6.43 9.25
CA TYR A 56 12.09 -5.08 8.70
C TYR A 56 11.25 -4.06 9.47
N ARG A 57 11.84 -2.89 9.75
CA ARG A 57 11.10 -1.75 10.33
C ARG A 57 9.91 -1.30 9.48
N ALA A 58 9.93 -1.57 8.18
CA ALA A 58 8.85 -1.23 7.27
C ALA A 58 7.59 -2.09 7.47
N SER A 59 7.70 -3.25 8.12
CA SER A 59 6.57 -4.15 8.36
C SER A 59 5.53 -3.52 9.28
N TYR A 60 5.96 -2.86 10.36
CA TYR A 60 5.06 -2.25 11.34
C TYR A 60 4.05 -1.23 10.75
N PRO A 61 4.47 -0.21 9.96
CA PRO A 61 3.51 0.69 9.34
C PRO A 61 2.63 -0.01 8.30
N ILE A 62 3.14 -1.00 7.57
CA ILE A 62 2.36 -1.75 6.59
C ILE A 62 1.28 -2.58 7.29
N LEU A 63 1.61 -3.23 8.42
CA LEU A 63 0.67 -3.99 9.24
C LEU A 63 -0.52 -3.13 9.68
N LYS A 64 -0.26 -1.91 10.18
CA LYS A 64 -1.31 -0.95 10.54
C LYS A 64 -2.22 -0.59 9.36
N LEU A 65 -1.64 -0.45 8.16
CA LEU A 65 -2.42 -0.17 6.95
C LEU A 65 -3.29 -1.34 6.55
N VAL A 66 -2.79 -2.57 6.69
CA VAL A 66 -3.56 -3.80 6.41
C VAL A 66 -4.73 -3.95 7.38
N TYR A 67 -4.53 -3.70 8.67
CA TYR A 67 -5.63 -3.66 9.64
C TYR A 67 -6.69 -2.60 9.32
N SER A 68 -6.25 -1.37 9.02
CA SER A 68 -7.17 -0.30 8.63
C SER A 68 -7.92 -0.65 7.34
N ALA A 69 -7.26 -1.35 6.42
CA ALA A 69 -7.85 -1.81 5.19
C ALA A 69 -8.96 -2.83 5.40
N ALA A 70 -8.74 -3.83 6.24
CA ALA A 70 -9.76 -4.80 6.61
C ALA A 70 -10.96 -4.14 7.31
N ALA A 71 -10.70 -3.24 8.27
CA ALA A 71 -11.78 -2.51 8.96
C ALA A 71 -12.63 -1.65 7.99
N ASN A 72 -11.99 -0.99 7.02
CA ASN A 72 -12.71 -0.23 6.00
C ASN A 72 -13.51 -1.14 5.05
N ALA A 73 -12.96 -2.32 4.75
CA ALA A 73 -13.61 -3.32 3.91
C ALA A 73 -14.87 -3.90 4.56
N SER A 74 -14.78 -4.24 5.85
CA SER A 74 -15.93 -4.76 6.60
C SER A 74 -17.02 -3.69 6.75
N HIS A 75 -16.65 -2.47 7.13
CA HIS A 75 -17.62 -1.40 7.38
C HIS A 75 -18.34 -0.92 6.10
N ASN A 76 -17.60 -0.71 5.00
CA ASN A 76 -18.19 -0.07 3.82
C ASN A 76 -18.73 -1.06 2.79
N MET A 77 -18.20 -2.29 2.74
CA MET A 77 -18.53 -3.26 1.68
C MET A 77 -19.06 -4.60 2.22
N GLY A 78 -19.05 -4.79 3.54
CA GLY A 78 -19.48 -6.02 4.18
C GLY A 78 -18.62 -7.22 3.78
N LEU A 79 -17.32 -7.00 3.55
CA LEU A 79 -16.39 -8.07 3.19
C LEU A 79 -15.96 -8.84 4.43
N ASN A 80 -15.90 -10.16 4.30
CA ASN A 80 -15.32 -11.02 5.34
C ASN A 80 -13.79 -11.00 5.23
N GLU A 81 -13.12 -10.91 6.38
CA GLU A 81 -11.65 -10.86 6.44
C GLU A 81 -11.00 -12.15 5.91
N ALA A 82 -11.59 -13.31 6.23
CA ALA A 82 -11.10 -14.62 5.81
C ALA A 82 -11.10 -14.82 4.28
N ASP A 83 -12.08 -14.24 3.59
CA ASP A 83 -12.23 -14.34 2.14
C ASP A 83 -11.50 -13.22 1.39
N SER A 84 -10.82 -12.32 2.11
CA SER A 84 -10.15 -11.16 1.53
C SER A 84 -8.72 -11.49 1.12
N PHE A 85 -8.29 -10.96 -0.03
CA PHE A 85 -6.91 -11.04 -0.49
C PHE A 85 -6.40 -9.70 -1.03
N ILE A 86 -5.08 -9.53 -1.01
CA ILE A 86 -4.42 -8.33 -1.53
C ILE A 86 -4.24 -8.47 -3.04
N SER A 87 -5.10 -7.80 -3.81
CA SER A 87 -5.02 -7.83 -5.27
C SER A 87 -3.89 -6.95 -5.80
N GLU A 88 -3.76 -5.73 -5.29
CA GLU A 88 -2.70 -4.81 -5.69
C GLU A 88 -2.06 -4.13 -4.49
N ALA A 89 -0.74 -4.04 -4.51
CA ALA A 89 0.01 -3.28 -3.51
C ALA A 89 1.14 -2.49 -4.20
N LYS A 90 1.07 -1.17 -4.08
CA LYS A 90 1.94 -0.21 -4.79
C LYS A 90 2.58 0.77 -3.81
N VAL A 91 3.83 1.14 -4.07
CA VAL A 91 4.57 2.15 -3.30
C VAL A 91 5.10 3.21 -4.23
N ASN A 92 4.64 4.44 -4.01
CA ASN A 92 5.01 5.61 -4.80
C ASN A 92 5.87 6.57 -3.98
N ARG A 93 6.76 7.27 -4.67
CA ARG A 93 7.53 8.35 -4.07
C ARG A 93 6.62 9.54 -3.81
N SER A 94 6.82 10.19 -2.68
CA SER A 94 6.15 11.43 -2.30
C SER A 94 7.20 12.55 -2.21
N THR A 95 7.02 13.48 -1.28
CA THR A 95 7.91 14.61 -1.03
C THR A 95 9.30 14.15 -0.55
N ILE A 96 10.33 14.92 -0.91
CA ILE A 96 11.68 14.71 -0.40
C ILE A 96 12.10 15.96 0.34
N VAL A 97 12.31 15.84 1.65
CA VAL A 97 12.88 16.93 2.44
C VAL A 97 14.39 16.91 2.29
N LYS A 98 14.97 18.02 1.83
CA LYS A 98 16.42 18.20 1.72
C LYS A 98 16.94 18.94 2.95
N LYS A 99 17.99 18.41 3.59
CA LYS A 99 18.72 19.09 4.67
C LYS A 99 20.18 19.24 4.28
N LEU A 100 20.81 20.35 4.63
CA LEU A 100 22.23 20.53 4.39
C LEU A 100 23.05 19.85 5.50
N ARG A 101 24.08 19.08 5.13
CA ARG A 101 25.07 18.54 6.06
C ARG A 101 26.41 19.23 5.82
N PRO A 102 26.97 19.93 6.82
CA PRO A 102 28.31 20.51 6.69
C PRO A 102 29.37 19.41 6.57
N ARG A 103 30.42 19.68 5.80
CA ARG A 103 31.58 18.82 5.55
C ARG A 103 32.88 19.64 5.64
N ALA A 104 34.01 18.93 5.64
CA ALA A 104 35.33 19.55 5.71
C ALA A 104 35.58 20.55 4.56
N ARG A 105 36.45 21.53 4.82
CA ARG A 105 36.85 22.60 3.86
C ARG A 105 35.68 23.46 3.36
N GLY A 106 34.74 23.83 4.25
CA GLY A 106 33.60 24.68 3.91
C GLY A 106 32.59 24.06 2.93
N ARG A 107 32.71 22.77 2.61
CA ARG A 107 31.80 22.08 1.70
C ARG A 107 30.51 21.69 2.41
N SER A 108 29.44 21.59 1.64
CA SER A 108 28.14 21.14 2.16
C SER A 108 27.46 20.21 1.17
N TYR A 109 26.85 19.14 1.69
CA TYR A 109 26.13 18.16 0.87
C TYR A 109 24.68 18.00 1.32
N PRO A 110 23.72 17.85 0.40
CA PRO A 110 22.33 17.65 0.76
C PRO A 110 22.06 16.20 1.20
N ILE A 111 21.52 16.03 2.40
CA ILE A 111 20.87 14.80 2.85
C ILE A 111 19.42 14.83 2.37
N LYS A 112 18.98 13.79 1.66
CA LYS A 112 17.59 13.59 1.26
C LYS A 112 16.87 12.72 2.30
N ARG A 113 15.75 13.19 2.83
CA ARG A 113 14.81 12.40 3.64
C ARG A 113 13.56 12.14 2.80
N PRO A 114 13.52 11.00 2.07
CA PRO A 114 12.38 10.67 1.23
C PRO A 114 11.19 10.21 2.07
N THR A 115 9.99 10.53 1.57
CA THR A 115 8.73 9.96 2.05
C THR A 115 8.06 9.17 0.92
N CYS A 116 7.13 8.29 1.28
CA CYS A 116 6.40 7.47 0.32
C CYS A 116 4.91 7.38 0.64
N HIS A 117 4.12 7.16 -0.41
CA HIS A 117 2.72 6.78 -0.34
C HIS A 117 2.58 5.30 -0.63
N ILE A 118 1.72 4.63 0.13
CA ILE A 118 1.43 3.20 -0.02
C ILE A 118 -0.04 3.07 -0.41
N THR A 119 -0.30 2.25 -1.41
CA THR A 119 -1.65 1.93 -1.87
C THR A 119 -1.82 0.42 -1.77
N ILE A 120 -2.86 0.00 -1.05
CA ILE A 120 -3.21 -1.42 -0.88
C ILE A 120 -4.67 -1.56 -1.34
N VAL A 121 -4.93 -2.55 -2.19
CA VAL A 121 -6.25 -2.87 -2.70
C VAL A 121 -6.61 -4.27 -2.26
N LEU A 122 -7.70 -4.37 -1.50
CA LEU A 122 -8.30 -5.65 -1.08
C LEU A 122 -9.45 -6.01 -2.02
N LYS A 123 -9.56 -7.30 -2.31
CA LYS A 123 -10.66 -7.88 -3.09
C LYS A 123 -11.14 -9.17 -2.45
N ASP A 124 -12.38 -9.52 -2.74
CA ASP A 124 -12.96 -10.81 -2.35
C ASP A 124 -12.45 -11.94 -3.24
N LYS A 125 -11.97 -13.01 -2.62
CA LYS A 125 -11.50 -14.23 -3.27
C LYS A 125 -12.64 -15.00 -3.95
N SER A 126 -13.84 -14.96 -3.38
CA SER A 126 -15.03 -15.69 -3.88
C SER A 126 -15.45 -15.29 -5.30
N LYS A 127 -15.13 -14.07 -5.75
CA LYS A 127 -15.44 -13.63 -7.12
C LYS A 127 -14.55 -14.24 -8.21
N LEU A 128 -13.36 -14.76 -7.87
CA LEU A 128 -12.47 -15.37 -8.87
C LEU A 128 -13.02 -16.72 -9.39
N PHE A 129 -13.73 -17.46 -8.54
CA PHE A 129 -14.35 -18.74 -8.93
C PHE A 129 -15.53 -18.59 -9.92
N LEU A 130 -16.16 -17.41 -9.97
CA LEU A 130 -17.29 -17.13 -10.87
C LEU A 130 -16.87 -16.71 -12.28
N ASP A 131 -15.58 -16.37 -12.48
CA ASP A 131 -15.06 -15.95 -13.80
C ASP A 131 -14.55 -17.15 -14.61
N GLU A 132 -13.99 -18.18 -13.96
CA GLU A 132 -13.59 -19.43 -14.63
C GLU A 132 -14.78 -20.31 -15.05
N SER A 133 -15.95 -20.13 -14.43
CA SER A 133 -17.17 -20.91 -14.72
C SER A 133 -18.09 -20.27 -15.77
N ARG A 134 -17.66 -19.17 -16.41
CA ARG A 134 -18.37 -18.47 -17.48
C ARG A 134 -17.80 -18.71 -18.89
N ILE A 135 -16.87 -19.65 -19.04
CA ILE A 135 -16.33 -20.11 -20.34
C ILE A 135 -16.98 -21.43 -20.71
#